data_AF-A0A929PJB0-F1
#
_entry.id   AF-A0A929PJB0-F1
#
_cell.length_a   1.000
_cell.length_b   1.000
_cell.length_c   1.000
_cell.angle_alpha   90.00
_cell.angle_beta   90.00
_cell.angle_gamma   90.00
#
_symmetry.space_group_name_H-M   'P 1'
#
loop_
_entity.id
_entity.type
_entity.pdbx_description
1 polymer ?
#
loop_
_entity_poly.entity_id
_entity_poly.type
_entity_poly.pdbx_seq_one_letter_code
_entity_poly.pdbx_strand_id
1 'polypeptide(L)'
;PLPDYDLSQPDRVVVKIRGEILDERYTSLLIERTDLDLWMVILLDKVQKGFHISREEHKELKRLKLVEGRYPNLFISARLASEMGEEAQHIRYKGLDKKYYKDLILALIREHGPISREKINELLLDKLPEILTEKQKKTKIHNLL
;
A
#
# COMPACT_ATOMS: atom_id res chain seq x y z
N PRO A 1 14.55 12.68 0.77
CA PRO A 1 13.08 12.83 0.90
C PRO A 1 12.64 14.25 0.54
N LEU A 2 11.50 14.38 -0.15
CA LEU A 2 10.97 15.69 -0.53
C LEU A 2 10.40 16.44 0.69
N PRO A 3 10.49 17.79 0.71
CA PRO A 3 9.83 18.60 1.72
C PRO A 3 8.31 18.42 1.67
N ASP A 4 7.69 18.31 2.84
CA ASP A 4 6.23 18.31 2.96
C ASP A 4 5.75 19.77 2.99
N TYR A 5 4.72 20.09 2.19
CA TYR A 5 4.09 21.42 2.16
C TYR A 5 2.68 21.35 2.72
N ASP A 6 2.40 22.18 3.72
CA ASP A 6 1.04 22.42 4.22
C ASP A 6 0.56 23.78 3.72
N LEU A 7 -0.52 23.74 2.92
CA LEU A 7 -1.19 24.87 2.29
C LEU A 7 -2.61 25.07 2.85
N SER A 8 -2.91 24.50 4.02
CA SER A 8 -4.24 24.58 4.65
C SER A 8 -4.67 26.01 4.99
N GLN A 9 -3.71 26.93 5.15
CA GLN A 9 -3.96 28.35 5.39
C GLN A 9 -3.65 29.19 4.13
N PRO A 10 -4.58 30.04 3.66
CA PRO A 10 -4.40 30.81 2.41
C PRO A 10 -3.22 31.78 2.43
N ASP A 11 -2.87 32.28 3.61
CA ASP A 11 -1.88 33.33 3.86
C ASP A 11 -0.56 32.78 4.41
N ARG A 12 -0.44 31.46 4.58
CA ARG A 12 0.76 30.83 5.15
C ARG A 12 1.08 29.50 4.50
N VAL A 13 2.33 29.36 4.05
CA VAL A 13 2.91 28.09 3.63
C VAL A 13 3.80 27.57 4.75
N VAL A 14 3.52 26.36 5.24
CA VAL A 14 4.42 25.67 6.17
C VAL A 14 5.21 24.61 5.39
N VAL A 15 6.52 24.79 5.35
CA VAL A 15 7.45 23.83 4.74
C VAL A 15 8.10 22.99 5.84
N LYS A 16 7.97 21.67 5.74
CA LYS A 16 8.62 20.72 6.66
C LYS A 16 9.72 19.96 5.92
N ILE A 17 10.96 20.32 6.19
CA ILE A 17 12.14 19.62 5.67
C ILE A 17 12.54 18.58 6.72
N ARG A 18 12.55 17.31 6.33
CA ARG A 18 13.05 16.23 7.19
C ARG A 18 14.57 16.16 7.03
N GLY A 19 15.30 16.27 8.14
CA GLY A 19 16.77 16.18 8.16
C GLY A 19 17.31 14.76 8.04
N GLU A 20 16.44 13.77 7.86
CA GLU A 20 16.76 12.34 7.84
C GLU A 20 16.40 11.80 6.45
N ILE A 21 17.27 10.98 5.86
CA ILE A 21 16.92 10.29 4.61
C ILE A 21 15.99 9.12 4.97
N LEU A 22 14.71 9.25 4.63
CA LEU A 22 13.72 8.19 4.84
C LEU A 22 14.05 6.93 4.04
N ASP A 23 14.50 7.11 2.81
CA ASP A 23 14.91 6.03 1.91
C ASP A 23 15.86 6.58 0.83
N GLU A 24 17.13 6.16 0.91
CA GLU A 24 18.19 6.53 -0.04
C GLU A 24 17.94 5.93 -1.42
N ARG A 25 17.37 4.73 -1.48
CA ARG A 25 17.09 4.02 -2.74
C ARG A 25 15.92 4.67 -3.45
N TYR A 26 14.88 5.03 -2.71
CA TYR A 26 13.76 5.80 -3.24
C TYR A 26 14.22 7.15 -3.81
N THR A 27 15.07 7.87 -3.07
CA THR A 27 15.61 9.16 -3.53
C THR A 27 16.46 8.98 -4.79
N SER A 28 17.32 7.95 -4.84
CA SER A 28 18.14 7.65 -6.02
C SER A 28 17.29 7.27 -7.23
N LEU A 29 16.26 6.46 -7.04
CA LEU A 29 15.32 6.06 -8.09
C LEU A 29 14.61 7.26 -8.71
N LEU A 30 14.17 8.21 -7.88
CA LEU A 30 13.52 9.43 -8.35
C LEU A 30 14.48 10.33 -9.12
N ILE A 31 15.76 10.35 -8.77
CA ILE A 31 16.81 11.12 -9.46
C ILE A 31 17.15 10.49 -10.83
N GLU A 32 17.22 9.16 -10.91
CA GLU A 32 17.56 8.43 -12.14
C GLU A 32 16.43 8.44 -13.18
N ARG A 33 15.18 8.60 -12.74
CA ARG A 33 13.97 8.63 -13.57
C ARG A 33 13.73 10.02 -14.19
N THR A 34 14.50 10.37 -15.21
CA THR A 34 14.29 11.61 -15.98
C THR A 34 13.00 11.59 -16.81
N ASP A 35 12.33 10.44 -16.92
CA ASP A 35 11.03 10.26 -17.57
C ASP A 35 9.84 10.69 -16.68
N LEU A 36 10.07 10.90 -15.38
CA LEU A 36 9.05 11.34 -14.43
C LEU A 36 9.09 12.85 -14.25
N ASP A 37 7.95 13.50 -14.46
CA ASP A 37 7.75 14.89 -14.05
C ASP A 37 7.73 15.00 -12.52
N LEU A 38 8.16 16.15 -12.00
CA LEU A 38 8.23 16.47 -10.58
C LEU A 38 6.90 16.21 -9.87
N TRP A 39 5.78 16.47 -10.55
CA TRP A 39 4.46 16.17 -10.00
C TRP A 39 4.25 14.68 -9.71
N MET A 40 4.63 13.79 -10.63
CA MET A 40 4.54 12.34 -10.41
C MET A 40 5.44 11.88 -9.27
N VAL A 41 6.62 12.48 -9.14
CA VAL A 41 7.55 12.22 -8.04
C VAL A 41 6.92 12.56 -6.69
N ILE A 42 6.30 13.74 -6.58
CA ILE A 42 5.58 14.18 -5.37
C ILE A 42 4.42 13.23 -5.05
N LEU A 43 3.67 12.79 -6.06
CA LEU A 43 2.56 11.87 -5.87
C LEU A 43 3.01 10.49 -5.38
N LEU A 44 4.11 9.97 -5.90
CA LEU A 44 4.67 8.70 -5.41
C LEU A 44 5.16 8.82 -3.97
N ASP A 45 5.78 9.95 -3.60
CA ASP A 45 6.23 10.20 -2.24
C ASP A 45 5.04 10.28 -1.27
N LYS A 46 3.92 10.88 -1.70
CA LYS A 46 2.66 10.84 -0.95
C LYS A 46 2.14 9.41 -0.76
N VAL A 47 2.17 8.58 -1.81
CA VAL A 47 1.72 7.18 -1.73
C VAL A 47 2.62 6.37 -0.79
N GLN A 48 3.93 6.53 -0.85
CA GLN A 48 4.88 5.86 0.05
C GLN A 48 4.62 6.25 1.51
N LYS A 49 4.37 7.53 1.77
CA LYS A 49 4.05 8.07 3.10
C LYS A 49 2.62 7.72 3.58
N GLY A 50 1.81 7.06 2.76
CA GLY A 50 0.42 6.71 3.08
C GLY A 50 -0.54 7.89 3.07
N PHE A 51 -0.16 9.01 2.44
CA PHE A 51 -1.05 10.17 2.29
C PHE A 51 -2.14 9.92 1.27
N HIS A 52 -3.28 10.59 1.47
CA HIS A 52 -4.40 10.52 0.55
C HIS A 52 -4.07 11.28 -0.74
N ILE A 53 -4.41 10.66 -1.88
CA ILE A 53 -4.36 11.29 -3.20
C ILE A 53 -5.78 11.31 -3.79
N SER A 54 -6.05 12.28 -4.65
CA SER A 54 -7.30 12.40 -5.38
C SER A 54 -7.52 11.24 -6.36
N ARG A 55 -8.75 11.11 -6.87
CA ARG A 55 -9.08 10.06 -7.84
C ARG A 55 -8.39 10.29 -9.18
N GLU A 56 -8.21 11.54 -9.55
CA GLU A 56 -7.56 12.00 -10.77
C GLU A 56 -6.07 11.64 -10.73
N GLU A 57 -5.38 12.00 -9.65
CA GLU A 57 -3.98 11.64 -9.40
C GLU A 57 -3.79 10.11 -9.39
N HIS A 58 -4.69 9.36 -8.75
CA HIS A 58 -4.66 7.90 -8.80
C HIS A 58 -4.77 7.36 -10.24
N LYS A 59 -5.71 7.86 -11.04
CA LYS A 59 -5.88 7.41 -12.44
C LYS A 59 -4.61 7.65 -13.24
N GLU A 60 -3.95 8.78 -13.02
CA GLU A 60 -2.72 9.13 -13.70
C GLU A 60 -1.55 8.19 -13.30
N LEU A 61 -1.31 8.02 -12.00
CA LEU A 61 -0.29 7.09 -11.51
C LEU A 61 -0.51 5.65 -12.00
N LYS A 62 -1.78 5.21 -12.05
CA LYS A 62 -2.16 3.89 -12.53
C LYS A 62 -1.99 3.74 -14.04
N ARG A 63 -2.28 4.78 -14.82
CA ARG A 63 -2.04 4.82 -16.28
C ARG A 63 -0.55 4.65 -16.60
N LEU A 64 0.31 5.29 -15.82
CA LEU A 64 1.76 5.18 -15.94
C LEU A 64 2.34 3.90 -15.31
N LYS A 65 1.49 3.03 -14.74
CA LYS A 65 1.86 1.78 -14.06
C LYS A 65 2.86 1.98 -12.91
N LEU A 66 2.83 3.14 -12.26
CA LEU A 66 3.72 3.44 -11.13
C LEU A 66 3.14 2.90 -9.81
N VAL A 67 1.81 2.76 -9.72
CA VAL A 67 1.11 2.23 -8.55
C VAL A 67 0.19 1.07 -8.90
N GLU A 68 -0.05 0.23 -7.90
CA GLU A 68 -1.01 -0.88 -7.91
C GLU A 68 -2.08 -0.67 -6.83
N GLY A 69 -3.11 -1.52 -6.85
CA GLY A 69 -4.20 -1.49 -5.88
C GLY A 69 -5.50 -0.86 -6.39
N ARG A 70 -6.45 -0.72 -5.45
CA ARG A 70 -7.80 -0.18 -5.68
C ARG A 70 -8.00 1.00 -4.75
N TYR A 71 -8.37 2.15 -5.32
CA TYR A 71 -8.72 3.34 -4.55
C TYR A 71 -9.68 3.04 -3.38
N PRO A 72 -9.42 3.56 -2.18
CA PRO A 72 -8.33 4.48 -1.83
C PRO A 72 -7.01 3.80 -1.41
N ASN A 73 -6.92 2.47 -1.49
CA ASN A 73 -5.78 1.70 -1.00
C ASN A 73 -4.80 1.43 -2.15
N LEU A 74 -3.81 2.32 -2.28
CA LEU A 74 -2.77 2.26 -3.32
C LEU A 74 -1.43 1.92 -2.71
N PHE A 75 -0.57 1.32 -3.52
CA PHE A 75 0.81 1.05 -3.15
C PHE A 75 1.71 1.07 -4.39
N ILE A 76 3.02 1.16 -4.16
CA ILE A 76 4.04 1.20 -5.20
C ILE A 76 3.98 -0.09 -6.05
N SER A 77 4.14 0.05 -7.37
CA SER A 77 4.12 -1.09 -8.30
C SER A 77 5.25 -2.10 -8.04
N ALA A 78 5.08 -3.34 -8.50
CA ALA A 78 6.08 -4.40 -8.33
C ALA A 78 7.47 -4.00 -8.86
N ARG A 79 7.51 -3.31 -10.01
CA ARG A 79 8.76 -2.86 -10.63
C ARG A 79 9.50 -1.88 -9.73
N LEU A 80 8.80 -0.84 -9.26
CA LEU A 80 9.38 0.18 -8.39
C LEU A 80 9.79 -0.41 -7.04
N ALA A 81 8.98 -1.30 -6.47
CA ALA A 81 9.33 -2.01 -5.24
C ALA A 81 10.61 -2.83 -5.40
N SER A 82 10.83 -3.48 -6.56
CA SER A 82 12.08 -4.21 -6.82
C SER A 82 13.28 -3.29 -6.99
N GLU A 83 13.12 -2.16 -7.68
CA GLU A 83 14.17 -1.15 -7.80
C GLU A 83 14.55 -0.56 -6.42
N MET A 84 13.62 -0.53 -5.44
CA MET A 84 13.84 -0.06 -4.06
C MET A 84 14.32 -1.16 -3.10
N GLY A 85 14.22 -2.44 -3.47
CA GLY A 85 14.43 -3.57 -2.56
C GLY A 85 13.32 -3.74 -1.51
N GLU A 86 12.10 -3.29 -1.82
CA GLU A 86 10.87 -3.40 -1.02
C GLU A 86 9.96 -4.55 -1.51
N GLU A 87 10.49 -5.58 -2.19
CA GLU A 87 9.69 -6.65 -2.79
C GLU A 87 8.79 -7.36 -1.78
N ALA A 88 9.30 -7.61 -0.57
CA ALA A 88 8.53 -8.24 0.49
C ALA A 88 7.35 -7.36 0.94
N GLN A 89 7.53 -6.04 1.01
CA GLN A 89 6.46 -5.11 1.35
C GLN A 89 5.41 -5.03 0.24
N HIS A 90 5.82 -5.05 -1.03
CA HIS A 90 4.90 -5.14 -2.17
C HIS A 90 3.99 -6.36 -2.06
N ILE A 91 4.53 -7.54 -1.77
CA ILE A 91 3.72 -8.76 -1.60
C ILE A 91 2.77 -8.64 -0.40
N ARG A 92 3.19 -8.04 0.71
CA ARG A 92 2.33 -7.80 1.89
C ARG A 92 1.19 -6.82 1.60
N TYR A 93 1.40 -5.81 0.75
CA TYR A 93 0.35 -4.86 0.36
C TYR A 93 -0.58 -5.42 -0.72
N LYS A 94 -0.04 -6.14 -1.70
CA LYS A 94 -0.82 -6.82 -2.74
C LYS A 94 -1.68 -7.94 -2.16
N GLY A 95 -1.12 -8.68 -1.21
CA GLY A 95 -1.68 -9.89 -0.64
C GLY A 95 -1.68 -11.06 -1.61
N LEU A 96 -2.03 -12.23 -1.06
CA LEU A 96 -2.08 -13.49 -1.80
C LEU A 96 -3.44 -13.71 -2.46
N ASP A 97 -3.54 -14.77 -3.28
CA ASP A 97 -4.74 -15.11 -4.01
C ASP A 97 -5.87 -15.64 -3.10
N LYS A 98 -7.08 -15.76 -3.64
CA LYS A 98 -8.25 -16.27 -2.88
C LYS A 98 -8.05 -17.72 -2.43
N LYS A 99 -7.30 -18.52 -3.20
CA LYS A 99 -7.11 -19.95 -2.95
C LYS A 99 -6.27 -20.14 -1.69
N TYR A 100 -5.19 -19.40 -1.53
CA TYR A 100 -4.34 -19.41 -0.34
C TYR A 100 -5.15 -19.24 0.95
N TYR A 101 -6.01 -18.20 1.03
CA TYR A 101 -6.80 -17.98 2.25
C TYR A 101 -7.85 -19.07 2.48
N LYS A 102 -8.43 -19.62 1.41
CA LYS A 102 -9.36 -20.75 1.53
C LYS A 102 -8.65 -22.00 2.02
N ASP A 103 -7.45 -22.28 1.53
CA ASP A 103 -6.66 -23.43 1.94
C ASP A 103 -6.30 -23.34 3.44
N LEU A 104 -6.00 -22.13 3.95
CA LEU A 104 -5.82 -21.89 5.40
C LEU A 104 -7.09 -22.18 6.20
N ILE A 105 -8.26 -21.71 5.75
CA ILE A 105 -9.54 -22.00 6.41
C ILE A 105 -9.81 -23.52 6.41
N LEU A 106 -9.55 -24.19 5.29
CA LEU A 106 -9.74 -25.63 5.16
C LEU A 106 -8.80 -26.43 6.07
N ALA A 107 -7.53 -26.02 6.19
CA ALA A 107 -6.59 -26.63 7.13
C ALA A 107 -7.10 -26.51 8.57
N LEU A 108 -7.53 -25.32 8.98
CA LEU A 108 -8.07 -25.07 10.31
C LEU A 108 -9.30 -25.95 10.62
N ILE A 109 -10.24 -26.05 9.68
CA ILE A 109 -11.45 -26.88 9.84
C ILE A 109 -11.11 -28.37 9.92
N ARG A 110 -10.17 -28.84 9.08
CA ARG A 110 -9.77 -30.25 9.05
C ARG A 110 -9.07 -30.68 10.33
N GLU A 111 -8.21 -29.83 10.89
CA GLU A 111 -7.41 -30.15 12.07
C GLU A 111 -8.21 -29.99 13.37
N HIS A 112 -9.08 -28.99 13.44
CA HIS A 112 -9.67 -28.58 14.72
C HIS A 112 -11.19 -28.76 14.83
N GLY A 113 -11.88 -29.24 13.78
CA GLY A 113 -13.33 -29.50 13.83
C GLY A 113 -14.14 -28.25 14.18
N PRO A 114 -15.48 -28.28 14.30
CA PRO A 114 -16.36 -27.11 14.11
C PRO A 114 -15.81 -25.80 14.69
N ILE A 115 -15.38 -24.91 13.80
CA ILE A 115 -14.68 -23.67 14.13
C ILE A 115 -15.65 -22.49 14.10
N SER A 116 -15.58 -21.65 15.12
CA SER A 116 -16.33 -20.40 15.16
C SER A 116 -15.71 -19.34 14.24
N ARG A 117 -16.52 -18.40 13.77
CA ARG A 117 -16.06 -17.32 12.89
C ARG A 117 -14.93 -16.49 13.53
N GLU A 118 -14.93 -16.37 14.85
CA GLU A 118 -13.94 -15.63 15.62
C GLU A 118 -12.54 -16.23 15.44
N LYS A 119 -12.42 -17.57 15.43
CA LYS A 119 -11.14 -18.25 15.20
C LYS A 119 -10.65 -18.14 13.75
N ILE A 120 -11.57 -18.10 12.79
CA ILE A 120 -11.22 -17.80 11.40
C ILE A 120 -10.70 -16.36 11.28
N ASN A 121 -11.32 -15.41 11.99
CA ASN A 121 -10.84 -14.03 12.02
C ASN A 121 -9.43 -13.95 12.65
N GLU A 122 -9.23 -14.61 13.79
CA GLU A 122 -7.93 -14.67 14.47
C GLU A 122 -6.81 -15.19 13.56
N LEU A 123 -7.08 -16.24 12.77
CA LEU A 123 -6.12 -16.82 11.82
C LEU A 123 -5.81 -15.90 10.63
N LEU A 124 -6.80 -15.16 10.12
CA LEU A 124 -6.67 -14.46 8.83
C LEU A 124 -6.35 -12.96 8.97
N LEU A 125 -6.63 -12.33 10.11
CA LEU A 125 -6.47 -10.87 10.27
C LEU A 125 -5.02 -10.39 10.05
N ASP A 126 -4.04 -11.18 10.49
CA ASP A 126 -2.61 -10.90 10.32
C ASP A 126 -2.07 -11.34 8.95
N LYS A 127 -2.75 -12.28 8.26
CA LYS A 127 -2.35 -12.77 6.93
C LYS A 127 -2.93 -11.96 5.77
N LEU A 128 -3.96 -11.17 6.00
CA LEU A 128 -4.56 -10.31 4.99
C LEU A 128 -3.68 -9.09 4.68
N PRO A 129 -3.78 -8.52 3.47
CA PRO A 129 -2.87 -7.47 3.04
C PRO A 129 -2.86 -6.27 3.99
N GLU A 130 -1.66 -5.78 4.32
CA GLU A 130 -1.43 -4.74 5.34
C GLU A 130 -2.04 -3.38 4.95
N ILE A 131 -2.22 -3.14 3.64
CA ILE A 131 -2.88 -1.92 3.13
C ILE A 131 -4.38 -1.85 3.48
N LEU A 132 -4.97 -2.95 3.95
CA LEU A 132 -6.38 -2.99 4.33
C LEU A 132 -6.58 -2.58 5.79
N THR A 133 -7.55 -1.70 6.02
CA THR A 133 -8.07 -1.42 7.36
C THR A 133 -8.70 -2.67 7.98
N GLU A 134 -8.75 -2.74 9.31
CA GLU A 134 -9.42 -3.83 10.05
C GLU A 134 -10.86 -4.08 9.58
N LYS A 135 -11.61 -3.02 9.29
CA LYS A 135 -12.97 -3.12 8.73
C LYS A 135 -12.96 -3.81 7.36
N GLN A 136 -12.07 -3.41 6.46
CA GLN A 136 -11.94 -4.02 5.13
C GLN A 136 -11.46 -5.47 5.21
N LYS A 137 -10.55 -5.78 6.14
CA LYS A 137 -10.12 -7.16 6.40
C LYS A 137 -11.30 -8.04 6.83
N LYS A 138 -12.09 -7.60 7.81
CA LYS A 138 -13.30 -8.31 8.26
C LYS A 138 -14.32 -8.53 7.13
N THR A 139 -14.54 -7.53 6.28
CA THR A 139 -15.39 -7.67 5.08
C THR A 139 -14.80 -8.67 4.09
N LYS A 140 -13.48 -8.69 3.89
CA LYS A 140 -12.83 -9.65 3.00
C LYS A 140 -12.98 -11.08 3.53
N ILE A 141 -12.81 -11.30 4.84
CA ILE A 141 -13.07 -12.60 5.49
C ILE A 141 -14.53 -13.03 5.29
N HIS A 142 -15.48 -12.09 5.44
CA HIS A 142 -16.89 -12.38 5.19
C HIS A 142 -17.16 -12.90 3.77
N ASN A 143 -16.49 -12.35 2.76
CA ASN A 143 -16.64 -12.75 1.35
C ASN A 143 -15.85 -14.02 0.97
N LEU A 144 -15.02 -14.54 1.88
CA LEU A 144 -14.28 -15.79 1.72
C LEU A 144 -15.08 -17.00 2.19
N LEU A 145 -15.91 -16.79 3.23
CA LEU A 145 -16.89 -17.74 3.77
C LEU A 145 -18.12 -17.85 2.88
#